data_AF-A0A8C9R1K9-F1
#
_entry.id   AF-A0A8C9R1K9-F1
#
_cell.length_a   1.000
_cell.length_b   1.000
_cell.length_c   1.000
_cell.angle_alpha   90.00
_cell.angle_beta   90.00
_cell.angle_gamma   90.00
#
_symmetry.space_group_name_H-M   'P 1'
#
loop_
_entity.id
_entity.type
_entity.pdbx_description
1 polymer ?
#
loop_
_entity_poly.entity_id
_entity_poly.type
_entity_poly.pdbx_seq_one_letter_code
_entity_poly.pdbx_strand_id
1 'polypeptide(L)'
;MTSTISMRSYSATRQPSFSSMSVRDSSLTRSRAPISSSLAGTLSLSRSLSVGNGLNAVGNLSLNGLGGGASDKETMQGLNDRLASYLSKVRSLEKSNNDLEQKIKFVCTFTAFTCTFKPMYKNTYTIEQKRTLENARFMLEIDNAKLAADDFRVKWETEMALCQSVERDCVALRRAKTDHDQIIATLKGDLDSLKEELYFLKKNHEDVSGLLKVALGWRHEGHISGLLS
;
A
#
# COMPACT_ATOMS: atom_id res chain seq x y z
N MET A 1 45.05 47.80 21.15
CA MET A 1 44.65 46.50 20.58
C MET A 1 43.41 46.76 19.75
N THR A 2 43.58 46.85 18.43
CA THR A 2 42.54 47.24 17.47
C THR A 2 42.07 45.99 16.73
N SER A 3 40.78 45.67 16.80
CA SER A 3 40.19 44.65 15.93
C SER A 3 38.92 45.20 15.28
N THR A 4 38.97 45.15 13.96
CA THR A 4 38.09 45.78 12.98
C THR A 4 36.79 44.99 12.81
N ILE A 5 35.67 45.71 12.80
CA ILE A 5 34.34 45.25 12.42
C ILE A 5 34.27 45.12 10.90
N SER A 6 33.83 43.96 10.39
CA SER A 6 33.52 43.75 8.97
C SER A 6 32.02 43.51 8.82
N MET A 7 31.36 44.37 8.04
CA MET A 7 29.94 44.37 7.74
C MET A 7 29.73 44.42 6.22
N ARG A 8 28.82 43.55 5.71
CA ARG A 8 28.04 43.66 4.47
C ARG A 8 28.84 43.66 3.15
N SER A 9 28.37 43.16 1.99
CA SER A 9 27.18 42.45 1.49
C SER A 9 27.33 42.44 -0.04
N TYR A 10 26.91 41.42 -0.80
CA TYR A 10 26.35 41.60 -2.15
C TYR A 10 25.49 40.40 -2.58
N SER A 11 24.28 40.71 -3.05
CA SER A 11 23.36 39.82 -3.76
C SER A 11 23.92 39.38 -5.12
N ALA A 12 23.64 38.15 -5.53
CA ALA A 12 23.45 37.80 -6.94
C ALA A 12 22.57 36.55 -7.06
N THR A 13 21.43 36.75 -7.72
CA THR A 13 20.57 35.77 -8.40
C THR A 13 21.27 34.47 -8.82
N ARG A 14 20.77 33.32 -8.33
CA ARG A 14 20.89 32.04 -9.06
C ARG A 14 19.78 31.08 -8.65
N GLN A 15 18.82 30.91 -9.55
CA GLN A 15 17.98 29.71 -9.63
C GLN A 15 18.86 28.49 -9.92
N PRO A 16 18.44 27.30 -9.46
CA PRO A 16 18.41 26.18 -10.37
C PRO A 16 17.06 25.47 -10.33
N SER A 17 16.38 25.49 -11.48
CA SER A 17 15.47 24.42 -11.87
C SER A 17 16.29 23.22 -12.29
N PHE A 18 16.01 22.04 -11.72
CA PHE A 18 16.23 20.74 -12.37
C PHE A 18 15.17 19.75 -11.87
N SER A 19 14.21 19.52 -12.75
CA SER A 19 13.70 18.22 -13.21
C SER A 19 13.23 17.16 -12.20
N SER A 20 11.90 17.05 -12.16
CA SER A 20 11.09 15.83 -12.36
C SER A 20 11.30 14.64 -11.43
N MET A 21 10.29 14.45 -10.58
CA MET A 21 9.86 13.18 -10.00
C MET A 21 9.96 12.03 -11.00
N SER A 22 10.75 11.01 -10.67
CA SER A 22 10.60 9.68 -11.26
C SER A 22 9.61 8.88 -10.41
N VAL A 23 8.36 8.83 -10.86
CA VAL A 23 7.41 7.79 -10.46
C VAL A 23 7.93 6.46 -10.98
N ARG A 24 8.37 5.57 -10.09
CA ARG A 24 8.64 4.18 -10.46
C ARG A 24 7.30 3.45 -10.47
N ASP A 25 6.80 3.24 -11.68
CA ASP A 25 5.76 2.27 -11.99
C ASP A 25 6.35 0.86 -11.78
N SER A 26 5.88 0.16 -10.75
CA SER A 26 6.16 -1.26 -10.55
C SER A 26 4.99 -2.07 -11.08
N SER A 27 4.86 -2.13 -12.40
CA SER A 27 3.98 -3.06 -13.08
C SER A 27 4.56 -4.47 -13.00
N LEU A 28 4.25 -5.23 -11.94
CA LEU A 28 4.41 -6.69 -11.98
C LEU A 28 3.37 -7.24 -12.96
N THR A 29 3.82 -7.47 -14.18
CA THR A 29 3.14 -8.28 -15.19
C THR A 29 3.02 -9.71 -14.65
N ARG A 30 1.85 -10.05 -14.12
CA ARG A 30 1.46 -11.42 -13.81
C ARG A 30 1.28 -12.17 -15.13
N SER A 31 2.23 -13.05 -15.45
CA SER A 31 2.13 -14.02 -16.54
C SER A 31 0.89 -14.89 -16.31
N ARG A 32 -0.18 -14.62 -17.05
CA ARG A 32 -1.37 -15.48 -17.15
C ARG A 32 -1.40 -16.08 -18.54
N ALA A 33 -1.30 -17.40 -18.60
CA ALA A 33 -1.43 -18.18 -19.83
C ALA A 33 -2.83 -17.97 -20.45
N PRO A 34 -2.94 -17.87 -21.79
CA PRO A 34 -4.25 -17.83 -22.44
C PRO A 34 -4.87 -19.24 -22.48
N ILE A 35 -6.06 -19.34 -21.90
CA ILE A 35 -6.96 -20.48 -22.06
C ILE A 35 -7.65 -20.30 -23.41
N SER A 36 -7.28 -21.08 -24.42
CA SER A 36 -8.03 -21.15 -25.67
C SER A 36 -9.06 -22.26 -25.57
N SER A 37 -10.33 -21.86 -25.53
CA SER A 37 -11.48 -22.72 -25.69
C SER A 37 -12.14 -22.35 -27.02
N SER A 38 -12.09 -23.26 -27.98
CA SER A 38 -12.88 -23.17 -29.21
C SER A 38 -13.40 -24.55 -29.56
N LEU A 39 -14.64 -24.78 -29.14
CA LEU A 39 -15.53 -25.83 -29.60
C LEU A 39 -16.10 -25.42 -30.97
N ALA A 40 -15.59 -26.03 -32.04
CA ALA A 40 -16.20 -26.12 -33.37
C ALA A 40 -15.44 -27.27 -34.05
N GLY A 41 -15.99 -28.46 -34.25
CA GLY A 41 -17.17 -28.68 -35.08
C GLY A 41 -16.72 -29.21 -36.44
N THR A 42 -16.20 -30.45 -36.49
CA THR A 42 -16.11 -31.24 -37.74
C THR A 42 -16.18 -32.74 -37.41
N LEU A 43 -17.32 -33.33 -37.73
CA LEU A 43 -17.50 -34.77 -37.88
C LEU A 43 -16.64 -35.23 -39.07
N SER A 44 -15.73 -36.18 -38.86
CA SER A 44 -15.09 -36.89 -39.97
C SER A 44 -15.22 -38.39 -39.74
N LEU A 45 -16.21 -38.95 -40.43
CA LEU A 45 -16.53 -40.36 -40.52
C LEU A 45 -15.83 -40.91 -41.79
N SER A 46 -14.70 -41.58 -41.62
CA SER A 46 -13.99 -42.29 -42.70
C SER A 46 -13.96 -43.78 -42.35
N ARG A 47 -15.01 -44.54 -42.69
CA ARG A 47 -15.10 -45.36 -43.91
C ARG A 47 -13.94 -46.34 -44.06
N SER A 48 -14.09 -47.49 -43.40
CA SER A 48 -13.37 -48.72 -43.70
C SER A 48 -13.66 -49.17 -45.13
N LEU A 49 -12.61 -49.38 -45.93
CA LEU A 49 -12.72 -49.95 -47.27
C LEU A 49 -12.50 -51.47 -47.21
N SER A 50 -13.51 -52.15 -47.73
CA SER A 50 -13.63 -53.56 -48.01
C SER A 50 -12.60 -54.00 -49.06
N VAL A 51 -11.78 -55.00 -48.74
CA VAL A 51 -11.02 -55.78 -49.72
C VAL A 51 -11.85 -57.01 -50.07
N GLY A 52 -12.65 -56.87 -51.13
CA GLY A 52 -13.33 -57.98 -51.79
C GLY A 52 -12.39 -58.60 -52.82
N ASN A 53 -11.72 -59.70 -52.46
CA ASN A 53 -10.95 -60.51 -53.40
C ASN A 53 -11.80 -61.74 -53.80
N GLY A 54 -12.70 -61.51 -54.75
CA GLY A 54 -13.36 -62.57 -55.52
C GLY A 54 -12.67 -62.68 -56.87
N LEU A 55 -11.73 -63.62 -56.99
CA LEU A 55 -11.17 -64.01 -58.29
C LEU A 55 -11.17 -65.53 -58.41
N ASN A 56 -11.96 -65.96 -59.38
CA ASN A 56 -12.14 -67.29 -59.92
C ASN A 56 -10.80 -67.95 -60.24
N ALA A 57 -10.55 -69.12 -59.65
CA ALA A 57 -9.56 -70.08 -60.13
C ALA A 57 -10.29 -71.36 -60.54
N VAL A 58 -10.10 -71.69 -61.81
CA VAL A 58 -10.68 -72.79 -62.57
C VAL A 58 -10.16 -74.12 -62.04
N GLY A 59 -11.05 -75.08 -61.79
CA GLY A 59 -10.72 -76.47 -61.48
C GLY A 59 -11.76 -77.39 -62.11
N ASN A 60 -11.43 -77.85 -63.32
CA ASN A 60 -12.25 -78.75 -64.13
C ASN A 60 -11.96 -80.22 -63.74
N LEU A 61 -13.01 -81.05 -63.77
CA LEU A 61 -13.01 -82.51 -63.98
C LEU A 61 -12.32 -83.42 -62.94
N SER A 62 -13.10 -84.28 -62.26
CA SER A 62 -13.15 -85.69 -62.66
C SER A 62 -14.33 -86.44 -62.04
N LEU A 63 -15.07 -87.07 -62.93
CA LEU A 63 -16.06 -88.12 -62.72
C LEU A 63 -15.39 -89.39 -62.17
N ASN A 64 -16.19 -90.16 -61.42
CA ASN A 64 -16.11 -91.59 -61.13
C ASN A 64 -15.35 -92.07 -59.87
N GLY A 65 -16.12 -92.66 -58.94
CA GLY A 65 -15.74 -93.95 -58.36
C GLY A 65 -15.95 -94.14 -56.86
N LEU A 66 -17.09 -94.75 -56.51
CA LEU A 66 -17.21 -95.82 -55.48
C LEU A 66 -17.40 -95.40 -54.00
N GLY A 67 -18.67 -95.31 -53.54
CA GLY A 67 -19.02 -95.40 -52.10
C GLY A 67 -20.10 -94.45 -51.56
N GLY A 68 -21.26 -94.32 -52.20
CA GLY A 68 -22.26 -93.26 -51.94
C GLY A 68 -23.14 -93.38 -50.69
N GLY A 69 -22.58 -93.72 -49.52
CA GLY A 69 -23.26 -93.62 -48.21
C GLY A 69 -22.70 -92.53 -47.28
N ALA A 70 -21.59 -91.89 -47.66
CA ALA A 70 -20.86 -90.91 -46.85
C ALA A 70 -21.14 -89.44 -47.24
N SER A 71 -21.45 -89.16 -48.52
CA SER A 71 -21.59 -87.80 -49.09
C SER A 71 -22.67 -86.93 -48.41
N ASP A 72 -23.90 -87.42 -48.26
CA ASP A 72 -24.99 -86.65 -47.62
C ASP A 72 -24.78 -86.49 -46.11
N LYS A 73 -24.07 -87.45 -45.50
CA LYS A 73 -23.75 -87.43 -44.08
C LYS A 73 -22.62 -86.45 -43.78
N GLU A 74 -21.63 -86.37 -44.66
CA GLU A 74 -20.50 -85.44 -44.60
C GLU A 74 -20.93 -84.00 -44.89
N THR A 75 -21.83 -83.79 -45.85
CA THR A 75 -22.45 -82.47 -46.09
C THR A 75 -23.34 -82.01 -44.92
N MET A 76 -24.12 -82.91 -44.31
CA MET A 76 -24.88 -82.61 -43.09
C MET A 76 -23.98 -82.34 -41.88
N GLN A 77 -22.86 -83.04 -41.75
CA GLN A 77 -21.85 -82.73 -40.71
C GLN A 77 -21.23 -81.35 -40.93
N GLY A 78 -20.82 -81.00 -42.15
CA GLY A 78 -20.27 -79.68 -42.45
C GLY A 78 -21.22 -78.52 -42.17
N LEU A 79 -22.52 -78.70 -42.41
CA LEU A 79 -23.54 -77.72 -42.03
C LEU A 79 -23.73 -77.62 -40.51
N ASN A 80 -23.72 -78.76 -39.82
CA ASN A 80 -23.86 -78.81 -38.37
C ASN A 80 -22.64 -78.20 -37.67
N ASP A 81 -21.42 -78.44 -38.16
CA ASP A 81 -20.19 -77.85 -37.66
C ASP A 81 -20.17 -76.33 -37.86
N ARG A 82 -20.71 -75.86 -38.99
CA ARG A 82 -20.89 -74.43 -39.24
C ARG A 82 -21.92 -73.82 -38.30
N LEU A 83 -23.06 -74.49 -38.06
CA LEU A 83 -24.08 -74.06 -37.10
C LEU A 83 -23.53 -74.03 -35.66
N ALA A 84 -22.78 -75.05 -35.25
CA ALA A 84 -22.12 -75.10 -33.96
C ALA A 84 -21.10 -73.96 -33.79
N SER A 85 -20.36 -73.63 -34.84
CA SER A 85 -19.45 -72.47 -34.88
C SER A 85 -20.21 -71.15 -34.76
N TYR A 86 -21.34 -70.98 -35.45
CA TYR A 86 -22.20 -69.81 -35.32
C TYR A 86 -22.79 -69.67 -33.92
N LEU A 87 -23.32 -70.74 -33.33
CA LEU A 87 -23.87 -70.72 -31.96
C LEU A 87 -22.78 -70.40 -30.93
N SER A 88 -21.57 -70.92 -31.10
CA SER A 88 -20.42 -70.59 -30.26
C SER A 88 -20.02 -69.12 -30.41
N LYS A 89 -20.08 -68.58 -31.63
CA LYS A 89 -19.81 -67.17 -31.90
C LYS A 89 -20.90 -66.26 -31.32
N VAL A 90 -22.17 -66.61 -31.43
CA VAL A 90 -23.30 -65.87 -30.84
C VAL A 90 -23.16 -65.82 -29.33
N ARG A 91 -22.91 -66.95 -28.66
CA ARG A 91 -22.69 -66.99 -27.20
C ARG A 91 -21.48 -66.15 -26.77
N SER A 92 -20.39 -66.18 -27.54
CA SER A 92 -19.22 -65.34 -27.28
C SER A 92 -19.53 -63.85 -27.44
N LEU A 93 -20.30 -63.48 -28.47
CA LEU A 93 -20.72 -62.11 -28.71
C LEU A 93 -21.70 -61.62 -27.65
N GLU A 94 -22.68 -62.44 -27.26
CA GLU A 94 -23.63 -62.14 -26.17
C GLU A 94 -22.90 -61.93 -24.85
N LYS A 95 -21.92 -62.79 -24.53
CA LYS A 95 -21.08 -62.62 -23.34
C LYS A 95 -20.28 -61.32 -23.41
N SER A 96 -19.62 -61.05 -24.54
CA SER A 96 -18.87 -59.81 -24.74
C SER A 96 -19.78 -58.57 -24.68
N ASN A 97 -21.01 -58.64 -25.19
CA ASN A 97 -21.96 -57.54 -25.13
C ASN A 97 -22.43 -57.31 -23.70
N ASN A 98 -22.73 -58.37 -22.95
CA ASN A 98 -23.09 -58.26 -21.54
C ASN A 98 -21.97 -57.61 -20.72
N ASP A 99 -20.73 -58.03 -20.93
CA ASP A 99 -19.55 -57.44 -20.28
C ASP A 99 -19.38 -55.95 -20.65
N LEU A 100 -19.61 -55.58 -21.91
CA LEU A 100 -19.56 -54.19 -22.37
C LEU A 100 -20.71 -53.35 -21.79
N GLU A 101 -21.93 -53.88 -21.73
CA GLU A 101 -23.07 -53.21 -21.12
C GLU A 101 -22.85 -52.96 -19.63
N GLN A 102 -22.27 -53.93 -18.91
CA GLN A 102 -21.91 -53.75 -17.51
C GLN A 102 -20.85 -52.67 -17.32
N LYS A 103 -19.82 -52.64 -18.17
CA LYS A 103 -18.79 -51.58 -18.14
C LYS A 103 -19.38 -50.21 -18.46
N ILE A 104 -20.28 -50.11 -19.44
CA ILE A 104 -20.97 -48.86 -19.78
C ILE A 104 -21.82 -48.38 -18.61
N LYS A 105 -22.63 -49.28 -18.00
CA LYS A 105 -23.44 -48.94 -16.82
C LYS A 105 -22.57 -48.47 -15.66
N PHE A 106 -21.47 -49.17 -15.38
CA PHE A 106 -20.51 -48.79 -14.35
C PHE A 106 -19.89 -47.42 -14.61
N VAL A 107 -19.43 -47.15 -15.83
CA VAL A 107 -18.85 -45.84 -16.18
C VAL A 107 -19.90 -44.73 -16.14
N CYS A 108 -21.13 -44.99 -16.55
CA CYS A 108 -22.22 -44.01 -16.54
C CYS A 108 -22.65 -43.63 -15.11
N THR A 109 -22.71 -44.59 -14.19
CA THR A 109 -22.95 -44.31 -12.76
C THR A 109 -21.77 -43.61 -12.10
N PHE A 110 -20.53 -43.99 -12.46
CA PHE A 110 -19.33 -43.31 -11.97
C PHE A 110 -19.23 -41.87 -12.51
N THR A 111 -19.58 -41.63 -13.77
CA THR A 111 -19.57 -40.28 -14.35
C THR A 111 -20.67 -39.39 -13.76
N ALA A 112 -21.84 -39.93 -13.42
CA ALA A 112 -22.85 -39.22 -12.64
C ALA A 112 -22.34 -38.84 -11.23
N PHE A 113 -21.51 -39.67 -10.61
CA PHE A 113 -20.82 -39.34 -9.34
C PHE A 113 -19.71 -38.29 -9.53
N THR A 114 -19.04 -38.24 -10.69
CA THR A 114 -18.02 -37.20 -11.01
C THR A 114 -18.58 -35.82 -11.35
N CYS A 115 -19.91 -35.64 -11.36
CA CYS A 115 -20.55 -34.31 -11.32
C CYS A 115 -20.13 -33.46 -10.10
N THR A 116 -19.37 -34.03 -9.15
CA THR A 116 -18.59 -33.36 -8.09
C THR A 116 -17.64 -32.27 -8.57
N PHE A 117 -17.30 -32.22 -9.86
CA PHE A 117 -16.55 -31.10 -10.44
C PHE A 117 -17.35 -29.79 -10.39
N LYS A 118 -18.66 -29.81 -10.65
CA LYS A 118 -19.50 -28.60 -10.64
C LYS A 118 -19.50 -27.85 -9.29
N PRO A 119 -19.64 -28.50 -8.12
CA PRO A 119 -19.49 -27.81 -6.84
C PRO A 119 -18.05 -27.36 -6.56
N MET A 120 -17.02 -28.07 -7.03
CA MET A 120 -15.62 -27.61 -6.91
C MET A 120 -15.37 -26.28 -7.64
N TYR A 121 -15.88 -26.11 -8.87
CA TYR A 121 -15.74 -24.86 -9.63
C TYR A 121 -16.52 -23.70 -9.00
N LYS A 122 -17.70 -24.00 -8.46
CA LYS A 122 -18.46 -23.01 -7.68
C LYS A 122 -17.70 -22.59 -6.43
N ASN A 123 -17.09 -23.52 -5.72
CA ASN A 123 -16.33 -23.24 -4.50
C ASN A 123 -15.05 -22.44 -4.81
N THR A 124 -14.29 -22.80 -5.85
CA THR A 124 -13.11 -22.03 -6.25
C THR A 124 -13.49 -20.60 -6.67
N TYR A 125 -14.57 -20.44 -7.44
CA TYR A 125 -15.07 -19.12 -7.82
C TYR A 125 -15.49 -18.28 -6.61
N THR A 126 -16.22 -18.85 -5.65
CA THR A 126 -16.64 -18.12 -4.44
C THR A 126 -15.45 -17.74 -3.55
N ILE A 127 -14.43 -18.60 -3.44
CA ILE A 127 -13.20 -18.30 -2.72
C ILE A 127 -12.44 -17.14 -3.40
N GLU A 128 -12.29 -17.17 -4.73
CA GLU A 128 -11.63 -16.09 -5.47
C GLU A 128 -12.39 -14.76 -5.36
N GLN A 129 -13.73 -14.81 -5.37
CA GLN A 129 -14.55 -13.63 -5.16
C GLN A 129 -14.38 -13.06 -3.75
N LYS A 130 -14.38 -13.91 -2.71
CA LYS A 130 -14.13 -13.50 -1.32
C LYS A 130 -12.74 -12.86 -1.18
N ARG A 131 -11.70 -13.47 -1.73
CA ARG A 131 -10.34 -12.90 -1.74
C ARG A 131 -10.29 -11.54 -2.42
N THR A 132 -11.00 -11.37 -3.53
CA THR A 132 -11.05 -10.09 -4.24
C THR A 132 -11.72 -9.00 -3.41
N LEU A 133 -12.81 -9.33 -2.72
CA LEU A 133 -13.50 -8.40 -1.82
C LEU A 133 -12.66 -8.07 -0.57
N GLU A 134 -11.98 -9.06 0.01
CA GLU A 134 -11.08 -8.85 1.15
C GLU A 134 -9.87 -7.98 0.75
N ASN A 135 -9.28 -8.21 -0.42
CA ASN A 135 -8.21 -7.35 -0.94
C ASN A 135 -8.71 -5.91 -1.14
N ALA A 136 -9.92 -5.72 -1.69
CA ALA A 136 -10.51 -4.39 -1.82
C ALA A 136 -10.72 -3.73 -0.46
N ARG A 137 -11.19 -4.48 0.54
CA ARG A 137 -11.34 -4.00 1.91
C ARG A 137 -9.99 -3.60 2.51
N PHE A 138 -8.96 -4.43 2.41
CA PHE A 138 -7.62 -4.11 2.93
C PHE A 138 -7.02 -2.89 2.22
N MET A 139 -7.21 -2.74 0.92
CA MET A 139 -6.77 -1.54 0.21
C MET A 139 -7.43 -0.28 0.77
N LEU A 140 -8.74 -0.31 1.02
CA LEU A 140 -9.44 0.82 1.63
C LEU A 140 -8.98 1.10 3.06
N GLU A 141 -8.74 0.06 3.87
CA GLU A 141 -8.21 0.21 5.23
C GLU A 141 -6.79 0.81 5.22
N ILE A 142 -5.94 0.37 4.28
CA ILE A 142 -4.60 0.92 4.06
C ILE A 142 -4.69 2.40 3.68
N ASP A 143 -5.55 2.75 2.72
CA ASP A 143 -5.68 4.13 2.26
C ASP A 143 -6.29 5.03 3.34
N ASN A 144 -7.23 4.52 4.15
CA ASN A 144 -7.74 5.22 5.32
C ASN A 144 -6.64 5.46 6.36
N ALA A 145 -5.83 4.43 6.66
CA ALA A 145 -4.72 4.55 7.60
C ALA A 145 -3.66 5.56 7.12
N LYS A 146 -3.38 5.61 5.81
CA LYS A 146 -2.49 6.62 5.21
C LYS A 146 -3.07 8.02 5.32
N LEU A 147 -4.35 8.21 4.97
CA LEU A 147 -5.01 9.51 5.10
C LEU A 147 -5.01 9.99 6.55
N ALA A 148 -5.30 9.11 7.51
CA ALA A 148 -5.22 9.45 8.93
C ALA A 148 -3.80 9.81 9.37
N ALA A 149 -2.78 9.10 8.88
CA ALA A 149 -1.38 9.41 9.15
C ALA A 149 -0.97 10.79 8.58
N ASP A 150 -1.40 11.10 7.36
CA ASP A 150 -1.17 12.40 6.72
C ASP A 150 -1.90 13.53 7.49
N ASP A 151 -3.14 13.30 7.93
CA ASP A 151 -3.89 14.24 8.77
C ASP A 151 -3.15 14.53 10.08
N PHE A 152 -2.63 13.50 10.75
CA PHE A 152 -1.84 13.68 11.97
C PHE A 152 -0.52 14.38 11.70
N ARG A 153 0.15 14.11 10.56
CA ARG A 153 1.38 14.81 10.18
C ARG A 153 1.11 16.31 10.03
N VAL A 154 0.10 16.70 9.26
CA VAL A 154 -0.25 18.12 9.05
C VAL A 154 -0.64 18.78 10.37
N LYS A 155 -1.43 18.12 11.22
CA LYS A 155 -1.77 18.62 12.56
C LYS A 155 -0.53 18.82 13.43
N TRP A 156 0.41 17.88 13.40
CA TRP A 156 1.65 18.01 14.16
C TRP A 156 2.54 19.14 13.64
N GLU A 157 2.69 19.30 12.32
CA GLU A 157 3.47 20.39 11.71
C GLU A 157 2.89 21.76 12.07
N THR A 158 1.57 21.91 12.02
CA THR A 158 0.88 23.15 12.38
C THR A 158 0.99 23.48 13.87
N GLU A 159 0.79 22.49 14.74
CA GLU A 159 0.95 22.65 16.20
C GLU A 159 2.40 22.96 16.59
N MET A 160 3.36 22.32 15.94
CA MET A 160 4.79 22.58 16.15
C MET A 160 5.13 24.03 15.79
N ALA A 161 4.62 24.52 14.65
CA ALA A 161 4.84 25.91 14.23
C ALA A 161 4.21 26.91 15.22
N LEU A 162 3.02 26.60 15.75
CA LEU A 162 2.36 27.42 16.78
C LEU A 162 3.15 27.42 18.08
N CYS A 163 3.58 26.25 18.57
CA CYS A 163 4.42 26.10 19.75
C CYS A 163 5.70 26.94 19.64
N GLN A 164 6.43 26.83 18.52
CA GLN A 164 7.62 27.64 18.28
C GLN A 164 7.33 29.14 18.27
N SER A 165 6.14 29.56 17.80
CA SER A 165 5.74 30.96 17.85
C SER A 165 5.52 31.44 19.28
N VAL A 166 4.78 30.67 20.06
CA VAL A 166 4.53 30.98 21.47
C VAL A 166 5.81 30.99 22.28
N GLU A 167 6.75 30.06 22.02
CA GLU A 167 8.06 30.04 22.66
C GLU A 167 8.86 31.31 22.34
N ARG A 168 8.87 31.74 21.07
CA ARG A 168 9.51 32.99 20.65
C ARG A 168 8.90 34.19 21.37
N ASP A 169 7.57 34.26 21.45
CA ASP A 169 6.87 35.35 22.12
C ASP A 169 7.14 35.36 23.63
N CYS A 170 7.17 34.19 24.27
CA CYS A 170 7.55 34.06 25.68
C CYS A 170 8.97 34.59 25.94
N VAL A 171 9.92 34.26 25.07
CA VAL A 171 11.30 34.77 25.20
C VAL A 171 11.35 36.28 24.98
N ALA A 172 10.62 36.80 23.99
CA ALA A 172 10.54 38.24 23.73
C ALA A 172 9.93 39.01 24.91
N LEU A 173 8.84 38.51 25.49
CA LEU A 173 8.20 39.11 26.67
C LEU A 173 9.09 39.07 27.91
N ARG A 174 9.86 37.99 28.11
CA ARG A 174 10.84 37.94 29.20
C ARG A 174 11.93 39.00 29.03
N ARG A 175 12.41 39.22 27.80
CA ARG A 175 13.38 40.29 27.50
C ARG A 175 12.78 41.68 27.72
N ALA A 176 11.56 41.93 27.23
CA ALA A 176 10.88 43.19 27.47
C ALA A 176 10.70 43.48 28.97
N LYS A 177 10.38 42.44 29.77
CA LYS A 177 10.34 42.55 31.23
C LYS A 177 11.70 42.94 31.82
N THR A 178 12.78 42.26 31.42
CA THR A 178 14.12 42.61 31.93
C THR A 178 14.55 44.02 31.56
N ASP A 179 14.21 44.48 30.36
CA ASP A 179 14.49 45.84 29.91
C ASP A 179 13.70 46.87 30.75
N HIS A 180 12.42 46.59 31.05
CA HIS A 180 11.63 47.43 31.95
C HIS A 180 12.17 47.43 33.38
N ASP A 181 12.58 46.27 33.91
CA ASP A 181 13.20 46.18 35.23
C ASP A 181 14.49 47.02 35.29
N GLN A 182 15.29 47.03 34.21
CA GLN A 182 16.47 47.89 34.09
C GLN A 182 16.10 49.39 34.06
N ILE A 183 15.11 49.78 33.27
CA ILE A 183 14.62 51.18 33.22
C ILE A 183 14.15 51.62 34.61
N ILE A 184 13.41 50.79 35.33
CA ILE A 184 12.96 51.09 36.70
C ILE A 184 14.16 51.28 37.63
N ALA A 185 15.20 50.45 37.53
CA ALA A 185 16.41 50.59 38.34
C ALA A 185 17.14 51.91 38.03
N THR A 186 17.28 52.28 36.76
CA THR A 186 17.88 53.56 36.35
C THR A 186 17.08 54.74 36.89
N LEU A 187 15.76 54.76 36.69
CA LEU A 187 14.90 55.85 37.17
C LEU A 187 14.90 55.98 38.70
N LYS A 188 15.01 54.87 39.42
CA LYS A 188 15.20 54.91 40.88
C LYS A 188 16.53 55.55 41.27
N GLY A 189 17.61 55.20 40.57
CA GLY A 189 18.92 55.83 40.77
C GLY A 189 18.89 57.34 40.52
N ASP A 190 18.27 57.76 39.41
CA ASP A 190 18.11 59.18 39.06
C ASP A 190 17.29 59.91 40.14
N LEU A 191 16.22 59.30 40.62
CA LEU A 191 15.36 59.85 41.67
C LEU A 191 16.09 60.00 43.00
N ASP A 192 16.92 59.03 43.38
CA ASP A 192 17.71 59.10 44.62
C ASP A 192 18.83 60.15 44.49
N SER A 193 19.50 60.24 43.33
CA SER A 193 20.46 61.31 43.03
C SER A 193 19.82 62.70 43.15
N LEU A 194 18.64 62.90 42.56
CA LEU A 194 17.93 64.18 42.62
C LEU A 194 17.50 64.56 44.05
N LYS A 195 17.10 63.57 44.85
CA LYS A 195 16.80 63.80 46.27
C LYS A 195 18.04 64.22 47.05
N GLU A 196 19.18 63.60 46.78
CA GLU A 196 20.44 63.95 47.40
C GLU A 196 20.88 65.36 47.00
N GLU A 197 20.76 65.73 45.72
CA GLU A 197 20.99 67.10 45.25
C GLU A 197 20.08 68.11 45.96
N LEU A 198 18.78 67.84 46.08
CA LEU A 198 17.85 68.70 46.81
C LEU A 198 18.23 68.85 48.29
N TYR A 199 18.65 67.75 48.93
CA TYR A 199 19.14 67.77 50.30
C TYR A 199 20.38 68.66 50.43
N PHE A 200 21.37 68.50 49.55
CA PHE A 200 22.58 69.33 49.51
C PHE A 200 22.25 70.82 49.28
N LEU A 201 21.35 71.13 48.36
CA LEU A 201 20.95 72.51 48.07
C LEU A 201 20.26 73.17 49.27
N LYS A 202 19.37 72.42 49.94
CA LYS A 202 18.68 72.90 51.15
C LYS A 202 19.67 73.14 52.29
N LYS A 203 20.58 72.21 52.53
CA LYS A 203 21.63 72.35 53.55
C LYS A 203 22.55 73.54 53.26
N ASN A 204 23.03 73.69 52.03
CA ASN A 204 23.84 74.83 51.64
C ASN A 204 23.10 76.17 51.84
N HIS A 205 21.80 76.22 51.51
CA HIS A 205 21.00 77.42 51.74
C HIS A 205 20.85 77.74 53.24
N GLU A 206 20.61 76.73 54.07
CA GLU A 206 20.55 76.88 55.53
C GLU A 206 21.89 77.37 56.11
N ASP A 207 23.00 76.80 55.66
CA ASP A 207 24.36 77.17 56.08
C ASP A 207 24.69 78.62 55.68
N VAL A 208 24.45 79.02 54.43
CA VAL A 208 24.67 80.40 53.94
C VAL A 208 23.79 81.39 54.69
N SER A 209 22.51 81.05 54.91
CA SER A 209 21.59 81.88 55.68
C SER A 209 22.05 82.04 57.14
N GLY A 210 22.57 80.96 57.74
CA GLY A 210 23.15 80.98 59.08
C GLY A 210 24.39 81.87 59.17
N LEU A 211 25.32 81.72 58.23
CA LEU A 211 26.53 82.56 58.13
C LEU A 211 26.18 84.03 57.96
N LEU A 212 25.19 84.36 57.14
CA LEU A 212 24.76 85.74 56.90
C LEU A 212 24.14 86.35 58.16
N LYS A 213 23.33 85.59 58.91
CA LYS A 213 22.80 86.02 60.22
C LYS A 213 23.92 86.29 61.22
N VAL A 214 24.91 85.40 61.31
CA VAL A 214 26.07 85.58 62.18
C VAL A 214 26.84 86.85 61.79
N ALA A 215 27.12 87.05 60.50
CA ALA A 215 27.81 88.24 60.00
C ALA A 215 27.06 89.55 60.30
N LEU A 216 25.73 89.57 60.18
CA LEU A 216 24.91 90.72 60.57
C LEU A 216 24.94 90.96 62.10
N GLY A 217 25.00 89.90 62.91
CA GLY A 217 25.21 89.99 64.35
C GLY A 217 26.52 90.70 64.70
N TRP A 218 27.64 90.25 64.12
CA TRP A 218 28.96 90.90 64.29
C TRP A 218 28.96 92.35 63.81
N ARG A 219 28.25 92.68 62.72
CA ARG A 219 28.11 94.06 62.26
C ARG A 219 27.36 94.93 63.26
N HIS A 220 26.29 94.43 63.87
CA HIS A 220 25.57 95.16 64.91
C HIS A 220 26.41 95.35 66.18
N GLU A 221 27.12 94.32 66.64
CA GLU A 221 28.02 94.42 67.80
C GLU A 221 29.23 95.35 67.54
N GLY A 222 29.78 95.33 66.33
CA GLY A 222 30.82 96.26 65.89
C GLY A 222 30.35 97.72 65.85
N HIS A 223 29.10 97.97 65.43
CA HIS A 223 28.51 99.31 65.47
C HIS A 223 28.24 99.78 66.92
N ILE A 224 27.81 98.87 67.81
CA ILE A 224 27.56 99.20 69.22
C ILE A 224 28.87 99.52 69.95
N SER A 225 29.93 98.74 69.71
CA SER A 225 31.26 98.99 70.30
C SER A 225 31.93 100.24 69.73
N GLY A 226 31.75 100.55 68.45
CA GLY A 226 32.25 101.81 67.85
C GLY A 226 31.48 103.08 68.27
N LEU A 227 30.26 102.95 68.83
CA LEU A 227 29.49 104.06 69.40
C LEU A 227 29.76 104.29 70.90
N LEU A 228 30.41 103.32 71.58
CA LEU A 228 30.70 103.33 73.02
C LEU A 228 32.15 103.73 73.35
N SER A 229 32.96 104.07 72.35
CA SER A 229 34.33 104.60 72.50
C SER A 229 34.43 106.03 72.00
#